data_AF-A0A7Y4ZNZ1-F1
#
_entry.id   AF-A0A7Y4ZNZ1-F1
#
_cell.length_a   1.000
_cell.length_b   1.000
_cell.length_c   1.000
_cell.angle_alpha   90.00
_cell.angle_beta   90.00
_cell.angle_gamma   90.00
#
_symmetry.space_group_name_H-M   'P 1'
#
loop_
_entity.id
_entity.type
_entity.pdbx_description
1 polymer ?
#
loop_
_entity_poly.entity_id
_entity_poly.type
_entity_poly.pdbx_seq_one_letter_code
_entity_poly.pdbx_strand_id
1 'polypeptide(L)'
;MRLPVALALLTTLGACAKPQAEPPVGADAREHEARVVQVDPPAAAPTSDAGDTGDAHPFVVVSSTGDGGPRCDIRVLSLSSAEVFRGVPRSAQRDDAMSKLAPATRQRWRSLDHGISYLRCSYRVEMNDAQYTYDHVAHQGFASDPKLDTGRCGEVATARDAADSVRRATKDCSDPHAGAYWGFDLRP
;
A
#
# COMPACT_ATOMS: atom_id res chain seq x y z
N MET A 1 -56.64 -27.99 6.99
CA MET A 1 -56.75 -28.67 5.69
C MET A 1 -55.39 -28.62 5.00
N ARG A 2 -54.83 -29.79 4.67
CA ARG A 2 -53.58 -29.98 3.90
C ARG A 2 -53.98 -30.37 2.47
N LEU A 3 -53.31 -29.82 1.45
CA LEU A 3 -53.15 -30.33 0.06
C LEU A 3 -52.28 -29.30 -0.75
N PRO A 4 -51.62 -29.68 -1.86
CA PRO A 4 -50.16 -29.72 -1.94
C PRO A 4 -49.53 -29.04 -3.18
N VAL A 5 -48.18 -29.00 -3.18
CA VAL A 5 -47.23 -29.27 -4.29
C VAL A 5 -47.58 -28.77 -5.70
N ALA A 6 -46.74 -27.88 -6.24
CA ALA A 6 -46.23 -28.01 -7.61
C ALA A 6 -44.87 -27.32 -7.75
N LEU A 7 -43.84 -28.15 -7.76
CA LEU A 7 -42.46 -27.86 -8.13
C LEU A 7 -42.40 -27.71 -9.66
N ALA A 8 -41.82 -26.63 -10.18
CA ALA A 8 -41.43 -26.55 -11.59
C ALA A 8 -40.00 -25.99 -11.69
N LEU A 9 -39.04 -26.91 -11.69
CA LEU A 9 -37.71 -26.67 -12.25
C LEU A 9 -37.86 -26.51 -13.76
N LEU A 10 -37.47 -25.35 -14.31
CA LEU A 10 -37.03 -25.27 -15.70
C LEU A 10 -35.56 -24.85 -15.73
N THR A 11 -34.72 -25.85 -15.87
CA THR A 11 -33.34 -25.81 -16.34
C THR A 11 -33.31 -25.49 -17.83
N THR A 12 -32.74 -24.36 -18.22
CA THR A 12 -32.24 -24.16 -19.59
C THR A 12 -30.73 -24.01 -19.55
N LEU A 13 -30.06 -25.14 -19.84
CA LEU A 13 -28.65 -25.24 -20.17
C LEU A 13 -28.42 -24.53 -21.51
N GLY A 14 -27.80 -23.35 -21.46
CA GLY A 14 -27.43 -22.55 -22.63
C GLY A 14 -25.96 -22.70 -22.98
N ALA A 15 -25.71 -23.41 -24.08
CA ALA A 15 -24.60 -23.31 -25.02
C ALA A 15 -23.14 -23.45 -24.49
N CYS A 16 -22.59 -24.63 -24.72
CA CYS A 16 -21.15 -24.88 -24.84
C CYS A 16 -20.56 -24.00 -25.95
N ALA A 17 -19.83 -22.95 -25.57
CA ALA A 17 -19.00 -22.20 -26.49
C ALA A 17 -17.76 -23.03 -26.89
N LYS A 18 -17.53 -23.09 -28.21
CA LYS A 18 -16.46 -23.80 -28.92
C LYS A 18 -15.06 -23.40 -28.40
N PRO A 19 -14.11 -24.35 -28.24
CA PRO A 19 -12.70 -24.00 -28.02
C PRO A 19 -12.13 -23.39 -29.31
N GLN A 20 -11.66 -22.15 -29.24
CA GLN A 20 -10.87 -21.54 -30.30
C GLN A 20 -9.44 -22.05 -30.25
N ALA A 21 -8.95 -22.41 -31.44
CA ALA A 21 -7.66 -23.02 -31.71
C ALA A 21 -6.48 -22.17 -31.23
N GLU A 22 -5.47 -22.85 -30.69
CA GLU A 22 -4.17 -22.31 -30.35
C GLU A 22 -3.43 -21.83 -31.62
N PRO A 23 -2.75 -20.66 -31.58
CA PRO A 23 -1.82 -20.28 -32.63
C PRO A 23 -0.55 -21.16 -32.57
N PRO A 24 0.07 -21.46 -33.72
CA PRO A 24 1.25 -22.32 -33.79
C PRO A 24 2.46 -21.72 -33.08
N VAL A 25 3.18 -22.60 -32.39
CA VAL A 25 4.54 -22.39 -31.86
C VAL A 25 5.48 -22.14 -33.04
N GLY A 26 5.70 -20.87 -33.35
CA GLY A 26 6.75 -20.42 -34.25
C GLY A 26 8.09 -20.43 -33.53
N ALA A 27 8.91 -21.42 -33.90
CA ALA A 27 10.32 -21.45 -33.61
C ALA A 27 11.01 -20.28 -34.33
N ASP A 28 11.70 -19.44 -33.59
CA ASP A 28 12.88 -18.71 -34.06
C ASP A 28 13.79 -18.47 -32.85
N ALA A 29 14.58 -19.50 -32.56
CA ALA A 29 15.79 -19.37 -31.76
C ALA A 29 16.78 -18.52 -32.56
N ARG A 30 16.77 -17.21 -32.31
CA ARG A 30 17.91 -16.35 -32.65
C ARG A 30 18.84 -16.30 -31.45
N GLU A 31 19.92 -17.04 -31.59
CA GLU A 31 21.13 -16.95 -30.77
C GLU A 31 21.58 -15.49 -30.74
N HIS A 32 21.27 -14.80 -29.64
CA HIS A 32 21.98 -13.57 -29.31
C HIS A 32 23.27 -13.98 -28.60
N GLU A 33 24.37 -13.98 -29.36
CA GLU A 33 25.73 -13.95 -28.84
C GLU A 33 25.82 -12.92 -27.71
N ALA A 34 25.97 -13.42 -26.49
CA ALA A 34 26.25 -12.61 -25.31
C ALA A 34 27.70 -12.09 -25.44
N ARG A 35 27.86 -10.95 -26.10
CA ARG A 35 29.11 -10.19 -26.08
C ARG A 35 29.29 -9.65 -24.65
N VAL A 36 30.19 -10.27 -23.90
CA VAL A 36 30.67 -9.76 -22.61
C VAL A 36 31.37 -8.44 -22.87
N VAL A 37 30.67 -7.33 -22.63
CA VAL A 37 31.29 -6.01 -22.50
C VAL A 37 31.88 -5.97 -21.10
N GLN A 38 33.20 -6.03 -21.03
CA GLN A 38 33.97 -5.79 -19.82
C GLN A 38 33.77 -4.31 -19.45
N VAL A 39 32.91 -4.04 -18.47
CA VAL A 39 32.73 -2.70 -17.90
C VAL A 39 33.77 -2.54 -16.80
N ASP A 40 34.71 -1.62 -17.00
CA ASP A 40 35.65 -1.22 -15.96
C ASP A 40 34.92 -0.79 -14.69
N PRO A 41 35.40 -1.16 -13.49
CA PRO A 41 34.77 -0.77 -12.24
C PRO A 41 34.77 0.77 -12.12
N PRO A 42 33.62 1.41 -11.80
CA PRO A 42 33.63 2.83 -11.53
C PRO A 42 34.54 3.12 -10.33
N ALA A 43 35.40 4.11 -10.53
CA ALA A 43 36.24 4.67 -9.47
C ALA A 43 35.39 5.07 -8.26
N ALA A 44 35.88 4.69 -7.09
CA ALA A 44 35.57 5.17 -5.75
C ALA A 44 34.12 5.65 -5.50
N ALA A 45 33.40 4.88 -4.67
CA ALA A 45 32.23 5.37 -3.97
C ALA A 45 32.57 6.70 -3.27
N PRO A 46 31.81 7.79 -3.49
CA PRO A 46 31.79 8.86 -2.51
C PRO A 46 31.23 8.22 -1.23
N THR A 47 32.06 8.16 -0.20
CA THR A 47 31.60 7.95 1.17
C THR A 47 30.46 8.93 1.40
N SER A 48 29.25 8.42 1.56
CA SER A 48 28.11 9.20 1.97
C SER A 48 28.47 9.87 3.29
N ASP A 49 28.75 11.17 3.23
CA ASP A 49 28.72 12.03 4.40
C ASP A 49 27.32 11.88 5.01
N ALA A 50 27.27 11.13 6.09
CA ALA A 50 26.20 11.18 7.06
C ALA A 50 26.29 12.56 7.72
N GLY A 51 25.67 13.55 7.09
CA GLY A 51 25.86 14.95 7.48
C GLY A 51 24.95 15.91 6.76
N ASP A 52 23.67 15.55 6.59
CA ASP A 52 22.65 16.56 6.40
C ASP A 52 21.36 16.07 7.07
N THR A 53 21.29 16.28 8.38
CA THR A 53 20.00 16.38 9.09
C THR A 53 19.31 17.63 8.55
N GLY A 54 18.79 17.53 7.33
CA GLY A 54 17.95 18.54 6.74
C GLY A 54 16.87 18.86 7.75
N ASP A 55 16.82 20.14 8.13
CA ASP A 55 15.91 20.69 9.09
C ASP A 55 14.53 20.08 8.87
N ALA A 56 14.12 19.22 9.80
CA ALA A 56 12.82 18.58 9.77
C ALA A 56 11.79 19.70 9.88
N HIS A 57 11.28 20.16 8.73
CA HIS A 57 10.22 21.16 8.70
C HIS A 57 9.07 20.62 9.57
N PRO A 58 8.74 21.27 10.70
CA PRO A 58 7.62 20.83 11.49
C PRO A 58 6.37 21.18 10.69
N PHE A 59 5.81 20.22 9.98
CA PHE A 59 4.41 20.30 9.62
C PHE A 59 3.69 20.27 10.94
N VAL A 60 2.94 21.31 11.29
CA VAL A 60 1.93 21.23 12.34
C VAL A 60 0.60 21.34 11.61
N VAL A 61 0.09 20.18 11.20
CA VAL A 61 -1.24 20.10 10.61
C VAL A 61 -2.18 19.64 11.69
N VAL A 62 -3.09 20.53 12.11
CA VAL A 62 -4.10 20.23 13.13
C VAL A 62 -5.40 19.83 12.44
N SER A 63 -5.90 18.65 12.77
CA SER A 63 -7.28 18.24 12.49
C SER A 63 -7.98 18.07 13.83
N SER A 64 -9.12 18.76 14.01
CA SER A 64 -9.97 18.64 15.20
C SER A 64 -11.43 18.59 14.79
N THR A 65 -12.18 17.57 15.21
CA THR A 65 -13.64 17.59 15.18
C THR A 65 -14.17 17.86 16.58
N GLY A 66 -14.88 18.97 16.73
CA GLY A 66 -15.26 19.52 18.04
C GLY A 66 -16.72 19.92 18.13
N ASP A 67 -17.65 19.13 17.60
CA ASP A 67 -19.09 19.36 17.80
C ASP A 67 -19.76 18.08 18.36
N GLY A 68 -19.55 17.82 19.65
CA GLY A 68 -20.33 16.85 20.44
C GLY A 68 -19.79 15.43 20.60
N GLY A 69 -18.66 15.08 19.98
CA GLY A 69 -17.95 13.79 20.16
C GLY A 69 -16.68 13.90 21.04
N PRO A 70 -16.00 12.78 21.34
CA PRO A 70 -14.68 12.83 21.98
C PRO A 70 -13.72 13.67 21.13
N ARG A 71 -12.91 14.49 21.81
CA ARG A 71 -11.91 15.32 21.15
C ARG A 71 -10.93 14.41 20.39
N CYS A 72 -10.76 14.70 19.11
CA CYS A 72 -9.82 14.00 18.24
C CYS A 72 -8.85 15.03 17.68
N ASP A 73 -7.85 15.37 18.50
CA ASP A 73 -6.78 16.29 18.11
C ASP A 73 -5.65 15.48 17.50
N ILE A 74 -5.42 15.68 16.21
CA ILE A 74 -4.31 15.03 15.49
C ILE A 74 -3.38 16.11 14.97
N ARG A 75 -2.09 15.92 15.23
CA ARG A 75 -1.01 16.75 14.70
C ARG A 75 0.02 15.85 14.04
N VAL A 76 0.21 15.99 12.74
CA VAL A 76 1.47 15.54 12.15
C VAL A 76 2.55 16.47 12.69
N LEU A 77 3.71 15.93 13.11
CA LEU A 77 4.80 16.69 13.73
C LEU A 77 6.01 16.80 12.80
N SER A 78 6.41 15.68 12.19
CA SER A 78 7.57 15.63 11.31
C SER A 78 7.53 14.42 10.38
N LEU A 79 8.17 14.52 9.22
CA LEU A 79 8.45 13.40 8.33
C LEU A 79 9.69 12.66 8.86
N SER A 80 9.56 11.37 9.11
CA SER A 80 10.65 10.50 9.58
C SER A 80 11.34 9.75 8.44
N SER A 81 10.57 9.29 7.45
CA SER A 81 11.12 8.65 6.24
C SER A 81 10.14 8.72 5.08
N ALA A 82 10.66 8.65 3.86
CA ALA A 82 9.88 8.57 2.63
C ALA A 82 10.48 7.50 1.72
N GLU A 83 9.63 6.62 1.18
CA GLU A 83 10.05 5.49 0.35
C GLU A 83 9.06 5.26 -0.79
N VAL A 84 9.58 5.08 -2.01
CA VAL A 84 8.80 4.50 -3.12
C VAL A 84 9.18 3.03 -3.26
N PHE A 85 8.18 2.16 -3.19
CA PHE A 85 8.37 0.70 -3.28
C PHE A 85 7.33 0.07 -4.20
N ARG A 86 7.55 -1.20 -4.55
CA ARG A 86 6.64 -1.99 -5.38
C ARG A 86 6.03 -3.13 -4.58
N GLY A 87 4.75 -3.42 -4.87
CA GLY A 87 3.97 -4.40 -4.13
C GLY A 87 3.31 -3.82 -2.89
N VAL A 88 2.25 -4.47 -2.45
CA VAL A 88 1.38 -4.08 -1.33
C VAL A 88 2.24 -3.98 -0.07
N PRO A 89 2.03 -2.91 0.73
CA PRO A 89 2.66 -2.76 2.04
C PRO A 89 2.72 -4.06 2.84
N ARG A 90 3.88 -4.35 3.42
CA ARG A 90 4.01 -5.42 4.42
C ARG A 90 3.61 -4.87 5.79
N SER A 91 2.84 -5.65 6.53
CA SER A 91 2.56 -5.46 7.95
C SER A 91 2.71 -6.81 8.66
N ALA A 92 3.01 -6.79 9.96
CA ALA A 92 3.14 -8.03 10.74
C ALA A 92 1.82 -8.84 10.72
N GLN A 93 0.66 -8.17 10.83
CA GLN A 93 -0.63 -8.85 10.76
C GLN A 93 -0.90 -9.45 9.37
N ARG A 94 -0.57 -8.74 8.28
CA ARG A 94 -0.71 -9.28 6.92
C ARG A 94 0.23 -10.46 6.70
N ASP A 95 1.47 -10.35 7.14
CA ASP A 95 2.45 -11.43 7.01
C ASP A 95 1.99 -12.69 7.78
N ASP A 96 1.48 -12.53 9.00
CA ASP A 96 0.87 -13.61 9.77
C ASP A 96 -0.37 -14.21 9.06
N ALA A 97 -1.29 -13.39 8.57
CA ALA A 97 -2.45 -13.84 7.81
C ALA A 97 -2.05 -14.62 6.53
N MET A 98 -1.08 -14.10 5.78
CA MET A 98 -0.54 -14.73 4.58
C MET A 98 0.18 -16.05 4.88
N SER A 99 0.79 -16.18 6.06
CA SER A 99 1.46 -17.41 6.51
C SER A 99 0.48 -18.57 6.75
N LYS A 100 -0.79 -18.25 7.04
CA LYS A 100 -1.87 -19.21 7.29
C LYS A 100 -2.56 -19.69 6.02
N LEU A 101 -2.32 -19.02 4.87
CA LEU A 101 -2.87 -19.43 3.59
C LEU A 101 -2.13 -20.64 3.01
N ALA A 102 -2.88 -21.49 2.29
CA ALA A 102 -2.33 -22.58 1.50
C ALA A 102 -1.29 -22.07 0.48
N PRO A 103 -0.24 -22.85 0.15
CA PRO A 103 0.86 -22.40 -0.72
C PRO A 103 0.41 -21.83 -2.07
N ALA A 104 -0.55 -22.50 -2.74
CA ALA A 104 -1.08 -22.04 -4.03
C ALA A 104 -1.81 -20.68 -3.91
N THR A 105 -2.59 -20.49 -2.85
CA THR A 105 -3.30 -19.24 -2.58
C THR A 105 -2.32 -18.11 -2.28
N ARG A 106 -1.28 -18.38 -1.47
CA ARG A 106 -0.21 -17.43 -1.17
C ARG A 106 0.54 -17.01 -2.44
N GLN A 107 0.86 -17.96 -3.31
CA GLN A 107 1.52 -17.69 -4.58
C GLN A 107 0.65 -16.83 -5.50
N ARG A 108 -0.66 -17.12 -5.58
CA ARG A 108 -1.61 -16.30 -6.34
C ARG A 108 -1.65 -14.86 -5.82
N TRP A 109 -1.75 -14.64 -4.51
CA TRP A 109 -1.73 -13.30 -3.92
C TRP A 109 -0.43 -12.55 -4.20
N ARG A 110 0.72 -13.22 -4.11
CA ARG A 110 2.01 -12.62 -4.49
C ARG A 110 2.00 -12.21 -5.96
N SER A 111 1.49 -13.06 -6.85
CA SER A 111 1.47 -12.76 -8.30
C SER A 111 0.64 -11.54 -8.67
N LEU A 112 -0.44 -11.26 -7.93
CA LEU A 112 -1.27 -10.07 -8.11
C LEU A 112 -0.60 -8.78 -7.61
N ASP A 113 0.50 -8.92 -6.86
CA ASP A 113 1.12 -7.83 -6.13
C ASP A 113 2.14 -7.03 -6.97
N HIS A 114 2.54 -7.51 -8.14
CA HIS A 114 3.78 -7.06 -8.79
C HIS A 114 3.72 -5.77 -9.62
N GLY A 115 2.53 -5.23 -9.89
CA GLY A 115 2.37 -4.10 -10.82
C GLY A 115 2.34 -2.72 -10.18
N ILE A 116 1.94 -2.62 -8.92
CA ILE A 116 1.58 -1.34 -8.29
C ILE A 116 2.78 -0.77 -7.53
N SER A 117 3.09 0.50 -7.82
CA SER A 117 4.04 1.29 -7.04
C SER A 117 3.29 2.03 -5.93
N TYR A 118 3.96 2.17 -4.80
CA TYR A 118 3.44 2.80 -3.59
C TYR A 118 4.44 3.84 -3.07
N LEU A 119 3.92 4.91 -2.49
CA LEU A 119 4.68 5.91 -1.73
C LEU A 119 4.32 5.72 -0.26
N ARG A 120 5.30 5.45 0.59
CA ARG A 120 5.17 5.45 2.04
C ARG A 120 5.80 6.71 2.60
N CYS A 121 5.02 7.45 3.37
CA CYS A 121 5.47 8.58 4.18
C CYS A 121 5.31 8.19 5.66
N SER A 122 6.41 8.01 6.39
CA SER A 122 6.38 7.70 7.81
C SER A 122 6.47 8.99 8.60
N TYR A 123 5.45 9.31 9.39
CA TYR A 123 5.37 10.55 10.15
C TYR A 123 5.46 10.29 11.66
N ARG A 124 6.04 11.24 12.39
CA ARG A 124 5.73 11.41 13.81
C ARG A 124 4.39 12.15 13.90
N VAL A 125 3.47 11.61 14.68
CA VAL A 125 2.13 12.18 14.88
C VAL A 125 1.84 12.26 16.37
N GLU A 126 1.15 13.31 16.79
CA GLU A 126 0.57 13.46 18.12
C GLU A 126 -0.95 13.29 18.00
N MET A 127 -1.54 12.39 18.78
CA MET A 127 -2.97 12.18 18.88
C MET A 127 -3.37 12.24 20.36
N ASN A 128 -4.20 13.22 20.72
CA ASN A 128 -4.64 13.45 22.10
C ASN A 128 -3.47 13.41 23.11
N ASP A 129 -2.44 14.23 22.84
CA ASP A 129 -1.21 14.40 23.65
C ASP A 129 -0.27 13.17 23.71
N ALA A 130 -0.58 12.07 23.03
CA ALA A 130 0.30 10.92 22.88
C ALA A 130 0.99 10.93 21.51
N GLN A 131 2.29 10.64 21.49
CA GLN A 131 3.07 10.60 20.25
C GLN A 131 3.21 9.18 19.70
N TYR A 132 3.17 9.08 18.38
CA TYR A 132 3.24 7.84 17.63
C TYR A 132 4.04 8.02 16.34
N THR A 133 4.40 6.89 15.74
CA THR A 133 4.84 6.76 14.35
C THR A 133 3.68 6.20 13.53
N TYR A 134 3.40 6.85 12.40
CA TYR A 134 2.33 6.45 11.48
C TYR A 134 2.83 6.38 10.04
N ASP A 135 2.53 5.27 9.37
CA ASP A 135 2.90 5.07 7.96
C ASP A 135 1.70 5.41 7.07
N HIS A 136 1.74 6.57 6.42
CA HIS A 136 0.77 6.94 5.39
C HIS A 136 1.22 6.35 4.04
N VAL A 137 0.37 5.54 3.41
CA VAL A 137 0.67 4.92 2.11
C VAL A 137 -0.29 5.42 1.05
N ALA A 138 0.27 6.02 0.00
CA ALA A 138 -0.43 6.31 -1.25
C ALA A 138 0.01 5.30 -2.33
N HIS A 139 -0.84 5.05 -3.33
CA HIS A 139 -0.50 4.19 -4.46
C HIS A 139 -0.81 4.90 -5.77
N GLN A 140 -0.05 4.58 -6.82
CA GLN A 140 -0.38 5.04 -8.16
C GLN A 140 -1.54 4.19 -8.70
N GLY A 141 -2.64 4.81 -9.13
CA GLY A 141 -3.67 4.10 -9.88
C GLY A 141 -3.18 3.66 -11.27
N PHE A 142 -4.01 2.93 -12.01
CA PHE A 142 -3.69 2.49 -13.37
C PHE A 142 -3.67 3.62 -14.42
N ALA A 143 -4.13 4.82 -14.08
CA ALA A 143 -4.28 5.93 -15.02
C ALA A 143 -3.50 7.16 -14.53
N SER A 144 -2.45 7.53 -15.27
CA SER A 144 -1.91 8.90 -15.41
C SER A 144 -1.60 9.74 -14.15
N ASP A 145 -1.60 9.16 -12.97
CA ASP A 145 -1.19 9.85 -11.75
C ASP A 145 0.28 10.31 -11.90
N PRO A 146 0.63 11.50 -11.39
CA PRO A 146 2.03 11.93 -11.36
C PRO A 146 2.89 10.83 -10.74
N LYS A 147 4.08 10.61 -11.32
CA LYS A 147 5.03 9.61 -10.81
C LYS A 147 5.15 9.79 -9.30
N LEU A 148 5.02 8.67 -8.57
CA LEU A 148 5.26 8.68 -7.14
C LEU A 148 6.69 9.19 -6.90
N ASP A 149 6.79 10.17 -6.02
CA ASP A 149 8.02 10.87 -5.68
C ASP A 149 8.05 11.06 -4.16
N THR A 150 9.22 10.87 -3.56
CA THR A 150 9.40 10.98 -2.10
C THR A 150 9.29 12.42 -1.63
N GLY A 151 9.55 13.41 -2.48
CA GLY A 151 9.37 14.83 -2.17
C GLY A 151 7.94 15.19 -1.76
N ARG A 152 6.94 14.47 -2.28
CA ARG A 152 5.53 14.66 -1.91
C ARG A 152 5.26 14.47 -0.42
N CYS A 153 6.05 13.65 0.27
CA CYS A 153 5.89 13.44 1.72
C CYS A 153 6.19 14.70 2.54
N GLY A 154 6.94 15.66 1.98
CA GLY A 154 7.20 16.98 2.56
C GLY A 154 6.15 18.04 2.20
N GLU A 155 5.05 17.68 1.55
CA GLU A 155 4.00 18.65 1.23
C GLU A 155 2.97 18.74 2.36
N VAL A 156 2.51 19.97 2.65
CA VAL A 156 1.44 20.22 3.64
C VAL A 156 0.16 19.45 3.30
N ALA A 157 -0.14 19.28 2.01
CA ALA A 157 -1.30 18.53 1.55
C ALA A 157 -1.20 17.05 1.96
N THR A 158 -0.06 16.40 1.71
CA THR A 158 0.17 15.01 2.12
C THR A 158 0.13 14.83 3.64
N ALA A 159 0.64 15.80 4.40
CA ALA A 159 0.52 15.77 5.87
C ALA A 159 -0.95 15.90 6.35
N ARG A 160 -1.81 16.66 5.64
CA ARG A 160 -3.26 16.69 5.92
C ARG A 160 -3.93 15.35 5.62
N ASP A 161 -3.60 14.76 4.48
CA ASP A 161 -4.13 13.44 4.11
C ASP A 161 -3.72 12.37 5.12
N ALA A 162 -2.49 12.45 5.65
CA ALA A 162 -2.01 11.60 6.72
C ALA A 162 -2.81 11.80 8.02
N ALA A 163 -3.04 13.04 8.46
CA ALA A 163 -3.86 13.33 9.65
C ALA A 163 -5.28 12.79 9.54
N ASP A 164 -5.94 13.00 8.39
CA ASP A 164 -7.27 12.45 8.12
C ASP A 164 -7.27 10.92 8.04
N SER A 165 -6.18 10.32 7.54
CA SER A 165 -6.00 8.88 7.54
C SER A 165 -5.85 8.32 8.95
N VAL A 166 -5.09 8.99 9.83
CA VAL A 166 -5.00 8.64 11.26
C VAL A 166 -6.40 8.66 11.88
N ARG A 167 -7.17 9.74 11.68
CA ARG A 167 -8.54 9.84 12.21
C ARG A 167 -9.41 8.64 11.82
N ARG A 168 -9.41 8.27 10.54
CA ARG A 168 -10.18 7.11 10.05
C ARG A 168 -9.65 5.79 10.60
N ALA A 169 -8.33 5.62 10.61
CA ALA A 169 -7.68 4.40 11.10
C ALA A 169 -7.95 4.15 12.59
N THR A 170 -8.11 5.22 13.38
CA THR A 170 -8.34 5.15 14.83
C THR A 170 -9.81 5.23 15.25
N LYS A 171 -10.74 5.14 14.29
CA LYS A 171 -12.18 5.34 14.52
C LYS A 171 -12.44 6.63 15.31
N ASP A 172 -11.99 7.75 14.73
CA ASP A 172 -12.12 9.08 15.31
C ASP A 172 -11.44 9.18 16.69
N CYS A 173 -10.18 8.73 16.76
CA CYS A 173 -9.33 8.74 17.96
C CYS A 173 -9.82 7.87 19.14
N SER A 174 -10.81 7.01 18.95
CA SER A 174 -11.33 6.14 20.03
C SER A 174 -10.49 4.88 20.28
N ASP A 175 -9.75 4.42 19.28
CA ASP A 175 -8.90 3.22 19.37
C ASP A 175 -7.64 3.40 18.50
N PRO A 176 -6.47 3.67 19.09
CA PRO A 176 -5.22 3.89 18.35
C PRO A 176 -4.83 2.75 17.41
N HIS A 177 -5.30 1.52 17.66
CA HIS A 177 -4.89 0.31 16.95
C HIS A 177 -5.99 -0.27 16.05
N ALA A 178 -7.14 0.39 15.92
CA ALA A 178 -8.26 -0.10 15.11
C ALA A 178 -7.88 -0.38 13.64
N GLY A 179 -6.92 0.36 13.09
CA GLY A 179 -6.43 0.25 11.72
C GLY A 179 -5.31 -0.79 11.51
N ALA A 180 -4.79 -1.40 12.58
CA ALA A 180 -3.57 -2.21 12.51
C ALA A 180 -3.68 -3.39 11.55
N TYR A 181 -4.84 -4.05 11.49
CA TYR A 181 -5.11 -5.15 10.55
C TYR A 181 -4.88 -4.74 9.08
N TRP A 182 -5.18 -3.49 8.74
CA TRP A 182 -5.03 -2.94 7.39
C TRP A 182 -3.67 -2.26 7.17
N GLY A 183 -2.76 -2.31 8.15
CA GLY A 183 -1.43 -1.69 8.08
C GLY A 183 -1.40 -0.21 8.46
N PHE A 184 -2.49 0.33 9.02
CA PHE A 184 -2.61 1.73 9.46
C PHE A 184 -2.46 1.85 10.98
N ASP A 185 -1.42 1.25 11.54
CA ASP A 185 -1.20 1.19 12.98
C ASP A 185 -0.50 2.46 13.51
N LEU A 186 -0.89 2.93 14.70
CA LEU A 186 -0.16 3.95 15.45
C LEU A 186 0.83 3.28 16.39
N ARG A 187 2.12 3.31 16.03
CA ARG A 187 3.19 2.68 16.81
C ARG A 187 3.76 3.68 17.82
N PRO A 188 3.98 3.32 19.09
CA PRO A 188 4.66 4.19 20.06
C PRO A 188 6.06 4.64 19.60
#